data_AF-A0A2E7PG54-F1
#
_entry.id   AF-A0A2E7PG54-F1
#
_cell.length_a   1.000
_cell.length_b   1.000
_cell.length_c   1.000
_cell.angle_alpha   90.00
_cell.angle_beta   90.00
_cell.angle_gamma   90.00
#
_symmetry.space_group_name_H-M   'P 1'
#
loop_
_entity.id
_entity.type
_entity.pdbx_description
1 polymer ?
#
loop_
_entity_poly.entity_id
_entity_poly.type
_entity_poly.pdbx_seq_one_letter_code
_entity_poly.pdbx_strand_id
1 'polypeptide(L)'
;KMEEELDDVSRGEREWVPMLGEFYGPFQKALTNADEQMPKIRMEEETDEVCDKVDEEGQVCGKPMVIKTGRFGRFMACTGFPDCRNTKPILKKTGVACPKCGGDIVERKARGRGRPFFGCSKYPECDLILNQPPLTTPCPECNSLMVQKGRNNAACTSCSWQEAIIENLESSDSDNSDNSEELAPVGD
;
A
#
# COMPACT_ATOMS: atom_id res chain seq x y z
N LYS A 1 -14.03 28.51 -17.96
CA LYS A 1 -14.26 29.94 -17.63
C LYS A 1 -12.99 30.62 -17.14
N MET A 2 -12.33 30.14 -16.07
CA MET A 2 -11.06 30.73 -15.60
C MET A 2 -9.92 30.70 -16.64
N GLU A 3 -9.78 29.64 -17.43
CA GLU A 3 -8.72 29.57 -18.46
C GLU A 3 -8.86 30.66 -19.54
N GLU A 4 -10.09 30.93 -19.99
CA GLU A 4 -10.38 31.97 -21.00
C GLU A 4 -10.06 33.38 -20.47
N GLU A 5 -10.34 33.64 -19.18
CA GLU A 5 -10.02 34.91 -18.53
C GLU A 5 -8.50 35.11 -18.33
N LEU A 6 -7.73 34.03 -18.23
CA LEU A 6 -6.26 34.07 -18.15
C LEU A 6 -5.64 34.34 -19.53
N ASP A 7 -6.24 33.82 -20.60
CA ASP A 7 -5.82 34.09 -21.97
C ASP A 7 -6.05 35.57 -22.35
N ASP A 8 -7.19 36.15 -21.96
CA ASP A 8 -7.49 37.58 -22.17
C ASP A 8 -6.46 38.49 -21.47
N VAL A 9 -6.07 38.14 -20.24
CA VAL A 9 -5.00 38.84 -19.52
C VAL A 9 -3.66 38.70 -20.24
N SER A 10 -3.35 37.52 -20.78
CA SER A 10 -2.13 37.29 -21.57
C SER A 10 -2.11 38.10 -22.87
N ARG A 11 -3.28 38.32 -23.48
CA ARG A 11 -3.44 39.19 -24.67
C ARG A 11 -3.42 40.68 -24.34
N GLY A 12 -3.48 41.04 -23.05
CA GLY A 12 -3.59 42.43 -22.59
C GLY A 12 -5.00 43.01 -22.72
N GLU A 13 -6.00 42.17 -22.99
CA GLU A 13 -7.41 42.54 -23.14
C GLU A 13 -8.11 42.75 -21.78
N ARG A 14 -7.48 42.29 -20.69
CA ARG A 14 -7.98 42.42 -19.33
C ARG A 14 -6.84 42.66 -18.33
N GLU A 15 -7.12 43.40 -17.26
CA GLU A 15 -6.20 43.57 -16.14
C GLU A 15 -6.28 42.38 -15.17
N TRP A 16 -5.11 41.91 -14.71
CA TRP A 16 -5.01 40.70 -13.88
C TRP A 16 -5.47 40.90 -12.43
N VAL A 17 -5.28 42.10 -11.84
CA VAL A 17 -5.61 42.37 -10.43
C VAL A 17 -7.12 42.30 -10.18
N PRO A 18 -7.98 42.95 -10.99
CA PRO A 18 -9.43 42.83 -10.82
C PRO A 18 -9.93 41.40 -11.01
N MET A 19 -9.40 40.68 -12.00
CA MET A 19 -9.79 39.29 -12.28
C MET A 19 -9.49 38.36 -11.09
N LEU A 20 -8.30 38.48 -10.47
CA LEU A 20 -7.99 37.70 -9.27
C LEU A 20 -8.90 38.07 -8.08
N GLY A 21 -9.30 39.33 -7.95
CA GLY A 21 -10.25 39.77 -6.92
C GLY A 21 -11.62 39.11 -7.08
N GLU A 22 -12.12 39.04 -8.32
CA GLU A 22 -13.37 38.38 -8.69
C GLU A 22 -13.33 36.87 -8.40
N PHE A 23 -12.19 36.22 -8.62
CA PHE A 23 -12.01 34.80 -8.30
C PHE A 23 -11.87 34.53 -6.79
N TYR A 24 -11.05 35.33 -6.10
CA TYR A 24 -10.64 35.03 -4.73
C TYR A 24 -11.78 35.23 -3.72
N GLY A 25 -12.66 36.21 -3.93
CA GLY A 25 -13.78 36.47 -3.02
C GLY A 25 -14.71 35.26 -2.83
N PRO A 26 -15.26 34.67 -3.92
CA PRO A 26 -16.04 33.43 -3.86
C PRO A 26 -15.22 32.23 -3.37
N PHE A 27 -13.97 32.10 -3.82
CA PHE A 27 -13.09 30.99 -3.41
C PHE A 27 -12.85 30.97 -1.90
N GLN A 28 -12.58 32.12 -1.28
CA GLN A 28 -12.35 32.21 0.17
C GLN A 28 -13.59 31.81 0.97
N LYS A 29 -14.80 32.17 0.50
CA LYS A 29 -16.06 31.74 1.11
C LYS A 29 -16.27 30.23 0.97
N ALA A 30 -15.94 29.67 -0.20
CA ALA A 30 -16.01 28.23 -0.42
C ALA A 30 -15.01 27.47 0.47
N LEU A 31 -13.80 28.00 0.64
CA LEU A 31 -12.74 27.41 1.46
C LEU A 31 -13.12 27.40 2.95
N THR A 32 -13.60 28.54 3.48
CA THR A 32 -14.05 28.64 4.88
C THR A 32 -15.23 27.72 5.17
N ASN A 33 -16.19 27.64 4.25
CA ASN A 33 -17.30 26.69 4.34
C ASN A 33 -16.80 25.23 4.34
N ALA A 34 -15.89 24.89 3.44
CA ALA A 34 -15.30 23.55 3.39
C ALA A 34 -14.57 23.19 4.69
N ASP A 35 -13.81 24.12 5.27
CA ASP A 35 -13.11 23.91 6.54
C ASP A 35 -14.06 23.66 7.72
N GLU A 36 -15.22 24.33 7.74
CA GLU A 36 -16.24 24.17 8.79
C GLU A 36 -17.07 22.89 8.60
N GLN A 37 -17.41 22.54 7.36
CA GLN A 37 -18.35 21.46 7.06
C GLN A 37 -17.67 20.11 6.83
N MET A 38 -16.39 20.06 6.47
CA MET A 38 -15.71 18.78 6.23
C MET A 38 -15.36 18.06 7.53
N PRO A 39 -15.98 16.90 7.81
CA PRO A 39 -15.58 16.10 8.96
C PRO A 39 -14.16 15.57 8.74
N LYS A 40 -13.30 15.73 9.76
CA LYS A 40 -11.97 15.14 9.76
C LYS A 40 -12.06 13.64 10.06
N ILE A 41 -12.44 12.84 9.07
CA ILE A 41 -12.47 11.38 9.18
C ILE A 41 -11.04 10.85 9.13
N ARG A 42 -10.55 10.36 10.27
CA ARG A 42 -9.29 9.62 10.35
C ARG A 42 -9.58 8.15 10.08
N MET A 43 -9.32 7.70 8.85
CA MET A 43 -9.30 6.27 8.51
C MET A 43 -7.99 5.68 9.03
N GLU A 44 -7.98 5.31 10.31
CA GLU A 44 -6.87 4.61 10.95
C GLU A 44 -7.35 3.18 11.24
N GLU A 45 -6.70 2.19 10.63
CA GLU A 45 -6.95 0.79 10.96
C GLU A 45 -6.02 0.39 12.11
N GLU A 46 -6.58 -0.20 13.16
CA GLU A 46 -5.80 -0.73 14.28
C GLU A 46 -5.03 -1.99 13.85
N THR A 47 -3.85 -2.20 14.45
CA THR A 47 -3.02 -3.38 14.22
C THR A 47 -2.61 -4.01 15.52
N ASP A 48 -2.33 -5.31 15.49
CA ASP A 48 -1.83 -6.07 16.65
C ASP A 48 -0.35 -5.76 16.98
N GLU A 49 0.32 -4.95 16.15
CA GLU A 49 1.73 -4.60 16.28
C GLU A 49 1.95 -3.52 17.34
N VAL A 50 2.95 -3.73 18.19
CA VAL A 50 3.31 -2.81 19.28
C VAL A 50 4.59 -2.06 18.92
N CYS A 51 4.65 -0.79 19.31
CA CYS A 51 5.82 0.05 19.09
C CYS A 51 7.02 -0.43 19.91
N ASP A 52 8.09 -0.81 19.20
CA ASP A 52 9.38 -1.29 19.69
C ASP A 52 10.43 -0.18 19.84
N LYS A 53 10.05 1.08 19.61
CA LYS A 53 10.99 2.20 19.76
C LYS A 53 11.38 2.33 21.23
N VAL A 54 12.69 2.43 21.46
CA VAL A 54 13.29 2.75 22.75
C VAL A 54 13.61 4.24 22.78
N ASP A 55 13.32 4.91 23.90
CA ASP A 55 13.74 6.29 24.15
C ASP A 55 15.21 6.37 24.65
N GLU A 56 15.68 7.58 24.97
CA GLU A 56 17.07 7.83 25.37
C GLU A 56 17.37 7.21 26.74
N GLU A 57 16.34 7.08 27.58
CA GLU A 57 16.37 6.48 28.91
C GLU A 57 16.29 4.95 28.90
N GLY A 58 16.10 4.33 27.72
CA GLY A 58 16.08 2.88 27.57
C GLY A 58 14.70 2.23 27.77
N GLN A 59 13.63 3.03 27.84
CA GLN A 59 12.25 2.57 27.98
C GLN A 59 11.60 2.33 26.60
N VAL A 60 10.99 1.15 26.45
CA VAL A 60 10.24 0.79 25.24
C VAL A 60 8.90 1.51 25.26
N CYS A 61 8.53 2.14 24.13
CA CYS A 61 7.28 2.88 24.00
C CYS A 61 6.04 2.01 24.31
N GLY A 62 5.96 0.79 23.76
CA GLY A 62 4.93 -0.18 24.11
C GLY A 62 3.49 0.17 23.70
N LYS A 63 3.29 1.30 23.01
CA LYS A 63 1.97 1.74 22.51
C LYS A 63 1.59 0.98 21.22
N PRO A 64 0.29 0.75 20.95
CA PRO A 64 -0.15 0.08 19.72
C PRO A 64 0.19 0.92 18.49
N MET A 65 0.38 0.25 17.36
CA MET A 65 0.55 0.86 16.05
C MET A 65 -0.77 0.87 15.26
N VAL A 66 -0.92 1.87 14.39
CA VAL A 66 -2.09 2.05 13.51
C VAL A 66 -1.64 2.26 12.07
N ILE A 67 -2.43 1.80 11.11
CA ILE A 67 -2.16 2.04 9.69
C ILE A 67 -2.68 3.40 9.29
N LYS A 68 -1.79 4.25 8.78
CA LYS A 68 -2.10 5.56 8.20
C LYS A 68 -1.75 5.59 6.72
N THR A 69 -2.41 6.46 5.98
CA THR A 69 -2.13 6.70 4.56
C THR A 69 -1.38 8.02 4.39
N GLY A 70 -0.20 7.98 3.77
CA GLY A 70 0.60 9.15 3.45
C GLY A 70 0.94 9.23 1.96
N ARG A 71 1.77 10.21 1.58
CA ARG A 71 2.23 10.42 0.19
C ARG A 71 2.82 9.17 -0.47
N PHE A 72 3.51 8.33 0.31
CA PHE A 72 4.20 7.14 -0.18
C PHE A 72 3.38 5.85 -0.03
N GLY A 73 2.10 5.95 0.35
CA GLY A 73 1.20 4.82 0.58
C GLY A 73 0.90 4.59 2.06
N ARG A 74 0.40 3.39 2.36
CA ARG A 74 0.04 2.97 3.71
C ARG A 74 1.28 2.61 4.53
N PHE A 75 1.30 2.99 5.80
CA PHE A 75 2.39 2.70 6.75
C PHE A 75 1.85 2.55 8.16
N MET A 76 2.58 1.84 9.02
CA MET A 76 2.25 1.73 10.44
C MET A 76 2.90 2.90 11.20
N ALA A 77 2.14 3.55 12.05
CA ALA A 77 2.57 4.66 12.90
C ALA A 77 2.25 4.38 14.36
N CYS A 78 3.12 4.79 15.28
CA CYS A 78 2.81 4.73 16.70
C CYS A 78 1.63 5.67 17.04
N THR A 79 0.69 5.18 17.84
CA THR A 79 -0.43 5.99 18.39
C THR A 79 0.05 7.10 19.32
N GLY A 80 1.27 6.99 19.87
CA GLY A 80 1.88 7.98 20.76
C GLY A 80 2.45 9.23 20.08
N PHE A 81 2.10 9.53 18.84
CA PHE A 81 2.49 10.78 18.19
C PHE A 81 1.83 12.00 18.89
N PRO A 82 2.53 13.12 19.14
CA PRO A 82 3.85 13.53 18.62
C PRO A 82 5.07 13.02 19.39
N ASP A 83 4.90 12.45 20.58
CA ASP A 83 5.97 12.03 21.48
C ASP A 83 6.80 10.87 20.89
N CYS A 84 6.12 9.88 20.30
CA CYS A 84 6.74 8.76 19.60
C CYS A 84 6.53 8.87 18.08
N ARG A 85 7.58 9.31 17.37
CA ARG A 85 7.60 9.41 15.90
C ARG A 85 8.01 8.11 15.18
N ASN A 86 7.86 6.95 15.84
CA ASN A 86 8.19 5.67 15.20
C ASN A 86 7.20 5.37 14.07
N THR A 87 7.74 5.00 12.91
CA THR A 87 6.95 4.57 11.75
C THR A 87 7.61 3.36 11.12
N LYS A 88 6.80 2.41 10.67
CA LYS A 88 7.25 1.18 10.03
C LYS A 88 6.55 0.99 8.68
N PRO A 89 7.28 0.54 7.64
CA PRO A 89 6.64 0.18 6.38
C PRO A 89 5.80 -1.09 6.57
N ILE A 90 4.67 -1.16 5.87
CA ILE A 90 3.90 -2.40 5.76
C ILE A 90 4.58 -3.27 4.71
N LEU A 91 5.19 -4.37 5.15
CA LEU A 91 5.86 -5.31 4.26
C LEU A 91 4.84 -6.28 3.68
N LYS A 92 4.76 -6.34 2.35
CA LYS A 92 3.93 -7.33 1.65
C LYS A 92 4.69 -8.66 1.62
N LYS A 93 4.33 -9.57 2.53
CA LYS A 93 4.90 -10.92 2.61
C LYS A 93 4.44 -11.74 1.41
N THR A 94 5.33 -12.56 0.84
CA THR A 94 5.00 -13.46 -0.28
C THR A 94 4.45 -14.81 0.19
N GLY A 95 4.45 -15.08 1.50
CA GLY A 95 4.10 -16.39 2.07
C GLY A 95 5.19 -17.46 1.93
N VAL A 96 6.36 -17.10 1.40
CA VAL A 96 7.48 -18.03 1.18
C VAL A 96 8.60 -17.73 2.16
N ALA A 97 9.06 -18.76 2.86
CA ALA A 97 10.16 -18.66 3.81
C ALA A 97 11.52 -18.54 3.09
N CYS A 98 12.42 -17.75 3.66
CA CYS A 98 13.77 -17.55 3.17
C CYS A 98 14.59 -18.83 3.36
N PRO A 99 15.17 -19.43 2.30
CA PRO A 99 15.98 -20.63 2.41
C PRO A 99 17.27 -20.45 3.23
N LYS A 100 17.74 -19.20 3.42
CA LYS A 100 18.95 -18.91 4.20
C LYS A 100 18.72 -18.84 5.71
N CYS A 101 17.57 -18.31 6.16
CA CYS A 101 17.36 -17.94 7.58
C CYS A 101 15.95 -18.21 8.12
N GLY A 102 15.07 -18.79 7.30
CA GLY A 102 13.68 -19.07 7.64
C GLY A 102 12.78 -17.85 7.82
N GLY A 103 13.27 -16.62 7.64
CA GLY A 103 12.46 -15.41 7.72
C GLY A 103 11.56 -15.22 6.51
N ASP A 104 10.55 -14.36 6.58
CA ASP A 104 9.64 -14.12 5.45
C ASP A 104 10.36 -13.41 4.28
N ILE A 105 10.05 -13.79 3.04
CA ILE A 105 10.39 -13.01 1.85
C ILE A 105 9.32 -11.95 1.63
N VAL A 106 9.75 -10.71 1.39
CA VAL A 106 8.87 -9.54 1.26
C VAL A 106 9.11 -8.81 -0.06
N GLU A 107 8.04 -8.31 -0.67
CA GLU A 107 8.09 -7.48 -1.88
C GLU A 107 8.55 -6.05 -1.53
N ARG A 108 9.54 -5.55 -2.26
CA ARG A 108 10.12 -4.21 -2.10
C ARG A 108 10.09 -3.45 -3.42
N LYS A 109 9.78 -2.16 -3.34
CA LYS A 109 9.83 -1.26 -4.51
C LYS A 109 11.27 -0.84 -4.77
N ALA A 110 11.74 -0.99 -6.01
CA ALA A 110 13.00 -0.42 -6.43
C ALA A 110 12.94 1.12 -6.49
N ARG A 111 14.10 1.76 -6.45
CA ARG A 111 14.20 3.22 -6.63
C ARG A 111 13.90 3.59 -8.08
N GLY A 112 13.19 4.70 -8.30
CA GLY A 112 12.87 5.20 -9.64
C GLY A 112 11.85 4.32 -10.38
N ARG A 113 12.10 4.05 -11.68
CA ARG A 113 11.25 3.18 -12.53
C ARG A 113 11.67 1.70 -12.49
N GLY A 114 12.40 1.28 -11.46
CA GLY A 114 12.82 -0.11 -11.33
C GLY A 114 11.64 -1.05 -11.06
N ARG A 115 11.78 -2.31 -11.46
CA ARG A 115 10.81 -3.38 -11.15
C ARG A 115 10.85 -3.71 -9.65
N PRO A 116 9.75 -4.18 -9.04
CA PRO A 116 9.81 -4.69 -7.68
C PRO A 116 10.79 -5.85 -7.58
N PHE A 117 11.40 -5.98 -6.40
CA PHE A 117 12.29 -7.07 -6.05
C PHE A 117 11.85 -7.67 -4.72
N PHE A 118 12.28 -8.88 -4.44
CA PHE A 118 11.89 -9.63 -3.25
C PHE A 118 13.11 -9.86 -2.39
N GLY A 119 13.04 -9.52 -1.11
CA GLY A 119 14.16 -9.66 -0.20
C GLY A 119 13.73 -10.24 1.14
N CYS A 120 14.69 -10.70 1.93
CA CYS A 120 14.38 -11.16 3.28
C CYS A 120 13.87 -10.02 4.18
N SER A 121 12.92 -10.32 5.05
CA SER A 121 12.44 -9.44 6.12
C SER A 121 13.54 -9.10 7.14
N LYS A 122 14.44 -10.05 7.43
CA LYS A 122 15.56 -9.90 8.39
C LYS A 122 16.79 -9.17 7.83
N TYR A 123 16.66 -8.39 6.76
CA TYR A 123 17.77 -7.56 6.26
C TYR A 123 18.11 -6.47 7.32
N PRO A 124 19.38 -6.20 7.67
CA PRO A 124 20.62 -6.60 6.98
C PRO A 124 21.25 -7.93 7.41
N GLU A 125 20.69 -8.62 8.41
CA GLU A 125 21.22 -9.91 8.90
C GLU A 125 21.13 -11.01 7.84
N CYS A 126 20.16 -10.92 6.92
CA CYS A 126 20.04 -11.81 5.77
C CYS A 126 20.00 -11.01 4.46
N ASP A 127 20.92 -11.33 3.55
CA ASP A 127 21.19 -10.64 2.28
C ASP A 127 20.46 -11.27 1.07
N LEU A 128 19.49 -12.16 1.29
CA LEU A 128 18.75 -12.77 0.19
C LEU A 128 17.99 -11.71 -0.61
N ILE A 129 18.23 -11.68 -1.92
CA ILE A 129 17.56 -10.82 -2.89
C ILE A 129 17.18 -11.66 -4.11
N LEU A 130 15.94 -11.50 -4.58
CA LEU A 130 15.39 -12.13 -5.77
C LEU A 130 14.78 -11.05 -6.66
N ASN A 131 15.09 -11.09 -7.96
CA ASN A 131 14.50 -10.17 -8.93
C ASN A 131 13.15 -10.64 -9.45
N GLN A 132 12.79 -11.89 -9.17
CA GLN A 132 11.56 -12.54 -9.62
C GLN A 132 10.73 -12.98 -8.40
N PRO A 133 9.40 -13.09 -8.54
CA PRO A 133 8.54 -13.53 -7.45
C PRO A 133 8.89 -14.95 -7.01
N PRO A 134 9.05 -15.22 -5.70
CA PRO A 134 9.18 -16.58 -5.20
C PRO A 134 7.83 -17.31 -5.31
N LEU A 135 7.89 -18.62 -5.54
CA LEU A 135 6.74 -19.51 -5.54
C LEU A 135 6.68 -20.30 -4.23
N THR A 136 5.46 -20.69 -3.84
CA THR A 136 5.22 -21.50 -2.63
C THR A 136 5.61 -22.97 -2.82
N THR A 137 5.61 -23.45 -4.07
CA THR A 137 6.01 -24.81 -4.42
C THR A 137 7.54 -24.93 -4.49
N PRO A 138 8.16 -25.85 -3.73
CA PRO A 138 9.59 -26.11 -3.83
C PRO A 138 9.91 -26.96 -5.06
N CYS A 139 11.16 -26.94 -5.48
CA CYS A 139 11.62 -27.70 -6.64
C CYS A 139 11.50 -29.22 -6.41
N PRO A 140 10.93 -30.00 -7.36
CA PRO A 140 10.76 -31.45 -7.19
C PRO A 140 12.08 -32.24 -7.21
N GLU A 141 13.15 -31.71 -7.80
CA GLU A 141 14.45 -32.40 -7.87
C GLU A 141 15.35 -32.15 -6.65
N CYS A 142 15.37 -30.92 -6.15
CA CYS A 142 16.33 -30.50 -5.12
C CYS A 142 15.70 -29.82 -3.90
N ASN A 143 14.37 -29.68 -3.87
CA ASN A 143 13.61 -29.03 -2.79
C ASN A 143 14.01 -27.57 -2.52
N SER A 144 14.70 -26.93 -3.46
CA SER A 144 15.08 -25.51 -3.38
C SER A 144 13.94 -24.57 -3.79
N LEU A 145 14.11 -23.29 -3.46
CA LEU A 145 13.19 -22.22 -3.79
C LEU A 145 13.00 -22.07 -5.31
N MET A 146 11.76 -22.00 -5.76
CA MET A 146 11.38 -21.69 -7.14
C MET A 146 10.95 -20.23 -7.30
N VAL A 147 11.14 -19.69 -8.50
CA VAL A 147 10.76 -18.32 -8.87
C VAL A 147 9.98 -18.28 -10.19
N GLN A 148 9.07 -17.33 -10.33
CA GLN A 148 8.31 -17.09 -11.56
C GLN A 148 9.17 -16.31 -12.58
N LYS A 149 9.63 -16.98 -13.63
CA LYS A 149 10.39 -16.40 -14.73
C LYS A 149 9.46 -16.04 -15.89
N GLY A 150 9.12 -14.76 -16.01
CA GLY A 150 8.18 -14.29 -17.04
C GLY A 150 6.72 -14.45 -16.58
N ARG A 151 5.80 -14.76 -17.50
CA ARG A 151 4.37 -14.91 -17.17
C ARG A 151 4.04 -16.32 -16.68
N ASN A 152 4.44 -17.35 -17.43
CA ASN A 152 3.92 -18.71 -17.24
C ASN A 152 5.00 -19.75 -16.96
N ASN A 153 6.24 -19.36 -16.61
CA ASN A 153 7.30 -20.32 -16.32
C ASN A 153 7.80 -20.16 -14.90
N ALA A 154 8.04 -21.29 -14.24
CA ALA A 154 8.71 -21.39 -12.97
C ALA A 154 10.13 -21.95 -13.19
N ALA A 155 11.09 -21.46 -12.42
CA ALA A 155 12.48 -21.90 -12.50
C ALA A 155 13.05 -22.10 -11.09
N CYS A 156 13.83 -23.15 -10.90
CA CYS A 156 14.57 -23.36 -9.67
C CYS A 156 15.73 -22.36 -9.54
N THR A 157 16.01 -21.92 -8.31
CA THR A 157 17.15 -21.05 -8.02
C THR A 157 18.47 -21.80 -7.82
N SER A 158 18.44 -23.13 -7.61
CA SER A 158 19.63 -23.95 -7.32
C SER A 158 20.01 -24.94 -8.42
N CYS A 159 19.05 -25.48 -9.17
CA CYS A 159 19.29 -26.41 -10.27
C CYS A 159 18.73 -25.90 -11.61
N SER A 160 18.87 -26.68 -12.67
CA SER A 160 18.38 -26.34 -14.02
C SER A 160 16.88 -26.62 -14.24
N TRP A 161 16.13 -27.05 -13.22
CA TRP A 161 14.70 -27.36 -13.34
C TRP A 161 13.87 -26.13 -13.74
N GLN A 162 12.99 -26.32 -14.73
CA GLN A 162 12.04 -25.32 -15.21
C GLN A 162 10.74 -26.01 -15.61
N GLU A 163 9.61 -25.38 -15.31
CA GLU A 163 8.27 -25.91 -15.65
C GLU A 163 7.30 -24.78 -15.98
N ALA A 164 6.20 -25.11 -16.65
CA ALA A 164 5.13 -24.15 -16.92
C ALA A 164 4.20 -24.05 -15.69
N ILE A 165 3.88 -22.83 -15.28
CA ILE A 165 2.85 -22.55 -14.27
C ILE A 165 1.51 -22.70 -14.97
N ILE A 166 0.78 -23.77 -14.63
CA ILE A 166 -0.60 -23.95 -15.04
C ILE A 166 -1.45 -23.22 -13.99
N GLU A 167 -1.97 -22.05 -14.32
CA GLU A 167 -2.96 -21.36 -13.49
C GLU A 167 -4.25 -22.19 -13.49
N ASN A 168 -4.40 -23.10 -12.54
CA ASN A 168 -5.73 -23.55 -12.16
C ASN A 168 -6.33 -22.44 -11.30
N LEU A 169 -7.14 -21.60 -11.95
CA LEU A 169 -8.07 -20.67 -11.33
C LEU A 169 -9.04 -21.45 -10.43
N GLU A 170 -8.64 -21.73 -9.20
CA GLU A 170 -9.60 -21.80 -8.10
C GLU A 170 -9.54 -20.43 -7.41
N SER A 171 -10.13 -19.44 -8.07
CA SER A 171 -10.70 -18.32 -7.34
C SER A 171 -11.70 -18.92 -6.37
N SER A 172 -11.40 -18.82 -5.08
CA SER A 172 -12.41 -18.88 -4.04
C SER A 172 -13.34 -17.68 -4.21
N ASP A 173 -14.22 -17.76 -5.20
CA ASP A 173 -15.44 -16.97 -5.24
C ASP A 173 -16.34 -17.59 -4.18
N SER A 174 -16.24 -17.07 -2.96
CA SER A 174 -17.31 -17.15 -1.98
C SER A 174 -18.46 -16.30 -2.51
N ASP A 175 -19.19 -16.86 -3.49
CA ASP A 175 -20.46 -16.31 -3.93
C ASP A 175 -21.52 -16.65 -2.88
N ASN A 176 -21.98 -15.57 -2.26
CA ASN A 176 -23.20 -15.46 -1.47
C ASN A 176 -24.41 -15.95 -2.31
N SER A 177 -24.99 -17.08 -1.92
CA SER A 177 -26.40 -17.45 -2.14
C SER A 177 -26.87 -18.08 -0.83
N ASP A 178 -28.00 -17.76 -0.22
CA ASP A 178 -29.28 -17.30 -0.73
C ASP A 178 -29.85 -16.19 0.16
N ASN A 179 -30.19 -15.06 -0.46
CA ASN A 179 -31.13 -14.10 0.10
C ASN A 179 -32.53 -14.63 -0.20
N SER A 180 -33.23 -15.10 0.83
CA SER A 180 -34.61 -15.57 0.74
C SER A 180 -35.54 -14.43 0.31
N GLU A 181 -36.12 -14.55 -0.88
CA GLU A 181 -37.31 -13.80 -1.29
C GLU A 181 -38.47 -14.10 -0.33
N GLU A 182 -38.74 -13.16 0.57
CA GLU A 182 -40.04 -13.07 1.25
C GLU A 182 -40.79 -11.85 0.69
N LEU A 183 -41.57 -12.12 -0.36
CA LEU A 183 -42.54 -11.19 -0.91
C LEU A 183 -43.66 -11.00 0.12
N ALA A 184 -43.75 -9.82 0.72
CA ALA A 184 -44.92 -9.43 1.51
C ALA A 184 -46.10 -9.13 0.56
N PRO A 185 -47.29 -9.74 0.76
CA PRO A 185 -48.47 -9.37 -0.01
C PRO A 185 -49.00 -8.01 0.45
N VAL A 186 -49.19 -7.11 -0.51
CA VAL A 186 -50.05 -5.92 -0.37
C VAL A 186 -51.50 -6.41 -0.42
N GLY A 187 -52.26 -6.15 0.63
CA GLY A 187 -53.70 -6.46 0.70
C GLY A 187 -54.48 -5.34 1.41
N ASP A 188 -55.36 -4.73 0.60
CA ASP A 188 -56.56 -3.91 0.85
C ASP A 188 -56.55 -2.72 1.84
#